data_AF-A0A968MX70-F1
#
_entry.id   AF-A0A968MX70-F1
#
_cell.length_a   1.000
_cell.length_b   1.000
_cell.length_c   1.000
_cell.angle_alpha   90.00
_cell.angle_beta   90.00
_cell.angle_gamma   90.00
#
_symmetry.space_group_name_H-M   'P 1'
#
loop_
_entity.id
_entity.type
_entity.pdbx_description
1 polymer ?
#
loop_
_entity_poly.entity_id
_entity_poly.type
_entity_poly.pdbx_seq_one_letter_code
_entity_poly.pdbx_strand_id
1 'polypeptide(L)'
;MKTIISIALFYLLTVTISFSQKLADLYKKDVITLEVLSDFGKSTPWDTLFNMNDPEKLRRKNLIVAPDGSLFVSQNNRHEIWKFDANGSFVKKIGRYGGKANQFPMHPSVQGIFNDKYFYTNDVHGRMKFFDFNGNFIKMLKLDYMPLHTVPLRNNKIAILAFVVGKTLKDIIIIKDFNTGQEKLILSRNYNPDFKGIRVEIPGRGMIGFSSSYDREMGPRITASINGNLIVASSETGK
;
A
#
# COMPACT_ATOMS: atom_id res chain seq x y z
N MET A 1 -54.16 30.35 -29.51
CA MET A 1 -53.89 29.09 -28.78
C MET A 1 -52.57 28.50 -29.25
N LYS A 2 -51.60 28.41 -28.33
CA LYS A 2 -50.54 27.39 -28.17
C LYS A 2 -49.34 28.05 -27.50
N THR A 3 -49.39 28.09 -26.17
CA THR A 3 -48.28 28.45 -25.28
C THR A 3 -47.28 27.29 -25.32
N ILE A 4 -46.04 27.54 -25.74
CA ILE A 4 -44.95 26.57 -25.65
C ILE A 4 -44.39 26.67 -24.23
N ILE A 5 -44.67 25.65 -23.41
CA ILE A 5 -44.08 25.50 -22.08
C ILE A 5 -42.77 24.72 -22.25
N SER A 6 -41.64 25.40 -22.11
CA SER A 6 -40.33 24.78 -21.97
C SER A 6 -40.27 24.01 -20.65
N ILE A 7 -40.12 22.68 -20.72
CA ILE A 7 -39.77 21.86 -19.56
C ILE A 7 -38.25 21.77 -19.52
N ALA A 8 -37.63 22.62 -18.70
CA ALA A 8 -36.24 22.47 -18.32
C ALA A 8 -36.14 21.33 -17.30
N LEU A 9 -35.70 20.16 -17.75
CA LEU A 9 -35.48 18.98 -16.93
C LEU A 9 -34.19 19.18 -16.11
N PHE A 10 -34.32 19.74 -14.90
CA PHE A 10 -33.22 19.81 -13.95
C PHE A 10 -32.93 18.41 -13.39
N TYR A 11 -31.89 17.75 -13.90
CA TYR A 11 -31.30 16.61 -13.22
C TYR A 11 -30.61 17.10 -11.95
N LEU A 12 -31.25 16.88 -10.80
CA LEU A 12 -30.65 17.11 -9.49
C LEU A 12 -29.61 16.01 -9.24
N LEU A 13 -28.36 16.25 -9.65
CA LEU A 13 -27.24 15.38 -9.31
C LEU A 13 -26.95 15.54 -7.81
N THR A 14 -27.46 14.64 -6.98
CA THR A 14 -27.07 14.61 -5.57
C THR A 14 -25.64 14.12 -5.48
N VAL A 15 -24.68 15.04 -5.50
CA VAL A 15 -23.29 14.75 -5.13
C VAL A 15 -23.30 14.54 -3.62
N THR A 16 -23.29 13.28 -3.19
CA THR A 16 -22.97 12.94 -1.81
C THR A 16 -21.49 13.25 -1.60
N ILE A 17 -21.21 14.46 -1.12
CA ILE A 17 -19.89 14.81 -0.61
C ILE A 17 -19.76 14.05 0.71
N SER A 18 -19.29 12.81 0.65
CA SER A 18 -18.85 12.09 1.84
C SER A 18 -17.62 12.82 2.37
N PHE A 19 -17.83 13.69 3.36
CA PHE A 19 -16.73 14.16 4.20
C PHE A 19 -16.04 12.93 4.76
N SER A 20 -14.74 12.79 4.49
CA SER A 20 -13.90 11.80 5.13
C SER A 20 -14.01 12.00 6.64
N GLN A 21 -14.81 11.18 7.31
CA GLN A 21 -14.86 11.16 8.77
C GLN A 21 -13.45 10.80 9.23
N LYS A 22 -12.86 11.59 10.13
CA LYS A 22 -11.53 11.29 10.65
C LYS A 22 -11.59 9.94 11.34
N LEU A 23 -10.84 8.97 10.83
CA LEU A 23 -10.79 7.61 11.36
C LEU A 23 -10.51 7.59 12.88
N ALA A 24 -9.75 8.57 13.38
CA ALA A 24 -9.49 8.76 14.81
C ALA A 24 -10.74 9.07 15.65
N ASP A 25 -11.74 9.76 15.08
CA ASP A 25 -13.00 10.07 15.75
C ASP A 25 -13.95 8.87 15.71
N LEU A 26 -13.94 8.10 14.61
CA LEU A 26 -14.63 6.80 14.51
C LEU A 26 -14.04 5.77 15.47
N TYR A 27 -12.71 5.73 15.60
CA TYR A 27 -12.00 4.83 16.49
C TYR A 27 -12.35 5.03 17.97
N LYS A 28 -12.69 6.26 18.37
CA LYS A 28 -13.12 6.57 19.74
C LYS A 28 -14.54 6.13 20.07
N LYS A 29 -15.31 5.65 19.08
CA LYS A 29 -16.68 5.14 19.30
C LYS A 29 -16.60 3.70 19.80
N ASP A 30 -17.58 3.28 20.60
CA ASP A 30 -17.61 1.97 21.25
C ASP A 30 -17.65 0.80 20.25
N VAL A 31 -18.31 0.99 19.11
CA VAL A 31 -18.41 -0.03 18.05
C VAL A 31 -18.26 0.62 16.69
N ILE A 32 -17.33 0.11 15.88
CA ILE A 32 -17.22 0.43 14.45
C ILE A 32 -18.00 -0.63 13.68
N THR A 33 -19.13 -0.24 13.09
CA THR A 33 -19.87 -1.10 12.15
C THR A 33 -19.24 -0.97 10.76
N LEU A 34 -18.89 -2.10 10.15
CA LEU A 34 -18.46 -2.14 8.75
C LEU A 34 -19.70 -2.26 7.85
N GLU A 35 -19.90 -1.28 6.98
CA GLU A 35 -20.96 -1.32 5.97
C GLU A 35 -20.43 -1.95 4.68
N VAL A 36 -21.17 -2.94 4.17
CA VAL A 36 -20.84 -3.56 2.89
C VAL A 36 -21.29 -2.64 1.77
N LEU A 37 -20.35 -2.24 0.91
CA LEU A 37 -20.65 -1.48 -0.30
C LEU A 37 -21.17 -2.44 -1.39
N SER A 38 -22.46 -2.75 -1.36
CA SER A 38 -23.09 -3.76 -2.23
C SER A 38 -23.03 -3.43 -3.73
N ASP A 39 -22.91 -2.15 -4.09
CA ASP A 39 -22.82 -1.72 -5.49
C ASP A 39 -21.38 -1.54 -5.98
N PHE A 40 -20.39 -1.70 -5.08
CA PHE A 40 -18.98 -1.59 -5.46
C PHE A 40 -18.60 -2.65 -6.48
N GLY A 41 -18.12 -2.21 -7.64
CA GLY A 41 -17.63 -3.09 -8.69
C GLY A 41 -18.69 -3.99 -9.31
N LYS A 42 -19.98 -3.72 -9.11
CA LYS A 42 -21.07 -4.61 -9.55
C LYS A 42 -21.09 -4.85 -11.05
N SER A 43 -20.64 -3.88 -11.84
CA SER A 43 -20.52 -3.97 -13.30
C SER A 43 -19.12 -4.43 -13.76
N THR A 44 -18.19 -4.65 -12.84
CA THR A 44 -16.83 -5.07 -13.16
C THR A 44 -16.79 -6.58 -13.35
N PRO A 45 -16.26 -7.09 -14.48
CA PRO A 45 -16.19 -8.52 -14.75
C PRO A 45 -15.01 -9.17 -13.99
N TRP A 46 -15.16 -9.28 -12.66
CA TRP A 46 -14.11 -9.78 -11.76
C TRP A 46 -13.60 -11.17 -12.16
N ASP A 47 -14.50 -12.07 -12.55
CA ASP A 47 -14.16 -13.42 -13.02
C ASP A 47 -13.17 -13.40 -14.17
N THR A 48 -13.47 -12.61 -15.20
CA THR A 48 -12.64 -12.50 -16.41
C THR A 48 -11.34 -11.76 -16.13
N LEU A 49 -11.41 -10.68 -15.35
CA LEU A 49 -10.25 -9.85 -15.02
C LEU A 49 -9.22 -10.62 -14.20
N PHE A 50 -9.67 -11.37 -13.21
CA PHE A 50 -8.77 -12.07 -12.28
C PHE A 50 -8.58 -13.55 -12.59
N ASN A 51 -9.33 -14.09 -13.56
CA ASN A 51 -9.40 -15.51 -13.86
C ASN A 51 -9.68 -16.32 -12.59
N MET A 52 -10.81 -16.02 -11.93
CA MET A 52 -11.13 -16.55 -10.59
C MET A 52 -11.26 -18.08 -10.54
N ASN A 53 -11.36 -18.73 -11.70
CA ASN A 53 -11.41 -20.18 -11.84
C ASN A 53 -10.03 -20.86 -11.78
N ASP A 54 -8.94 -20.10 -11.71
CA ASP A 54 -7.57 -20.60 -11.62
C ASP A 54 -6.93 -20.16 -10.29
N PRO A 55 -6.96 -21.02 -9.25
CA PRO A 55 -6.42 -20.70 -7.93
C PRO A 55 -4.95 -20.30 -7.96
N GLU A 56 -4.14 -20.84 -8.88
CA GLU A 56 -2.73 -20.48 -9.00
C GLU A 56 -2.55 -19.04 -9.48
N LYS A 57 -3.42 -18.58 -10.39
CA LYS A 57 -3.42 -17.18 -10.86
C LYS A 57 -3.96 -16.18 -9.85
N LEU A 58 -4.68 -16.65 -8.82
CA LEU A 58 -5.09 -15.85 -7.67
C LEU A 58 -3.97 -15.69 -6.64
N ARG A 59 -2.96 -16.57 -6.63
CA ARG A 59 -1.85 -16.47 -5.68
C ARG A 59 -1.05 -15.19 -5.93
N ARG A 60 -0.71 -14.51 -4.82
CA ARG A 60 0.14 -13.31 -4.80
C ARG A 60 -0.50 -12.14 -5.56
N LYS A 61 -1.65 -11.67 -5.10
CA LYS A 61 -2.13 -10.32 -5.44
C LYS A 61 -2.06 -9.48 -4.18
N ASN A 62 -1.76 -8.20 -4.36
CA ASN A 62 -1.88 -7.21 -3.31
C ASN A 62 -2.53 -5.96 -3.89
N LEU A 63 -3.22 -5.24 -3.03
CA LEU A 63 -3.91 -4.02 -3.40
C LEU A 63 -3.59 -2.92 -2.41
N ILE A 64 -3.74 -1.69 -2.89
CA ILE A 64 -3.78 -0.49 -2.06
C ILE A 64 -4.98 0.35 -2.50
N VAL A 65 -5.51 1.13 -1.56
CA VAL A 65 -6.54 2.12 -1.82
C VAL A 65 -5.90 3.50 -1.67
N ALA A 66 -6.03 4.33 -2.68
CA ALA A 66 -5.56 5.71 -2.66
C ALA A 66 -6.58 6.63 -1.96
N PRO A 67 -6.16 7.82 -1.49
CA PRO A 67 -7.05 8.75 -0.81
C PRO A 67 -8.25 9.24 -1.64
N ASP A 68 -8.15 9.17 -2.97
CA ASP A 68 -9.25 9.47 -3.91
C ASP A 68 -10.23 8.29 -4.09
N GLY A 69 -10.03 7.19 -3.36
CA GLY A 69 -10.80 5.95 -3.47
C GLY A 69 -10.36 5.02 -4.59
N SER A 70 -9.43 5.43 -5.46
CA SER A 70 -8.90 4.55 -6.52
C SER A 70 -8.22 3.32 -5.91
N LEU A 71 -8.41 2.16 -6.53
CA LEU A 71 -7.70 0.94 -6.14
C LEU A 71 -6.62 0.60 -7.14
N PHE A 72 -5.46 0.19 -6.63
CA PHE A 72 -4.35 -0.31 -7.44
C PHE A 72 -4.08 -1.74 -7.03
N VAL A 73 -4.19 -2.66 -7.99
CA VAL A 73 -4.04 -4.10 -7.75
C VAL A 73 -2.87 -4.63 -8.56
N SER A 74 -1.94 -5.32 -7.91
CA SER A 74 -0.86 -5.99 -8.61
C SER A 74 -1.37 -7.17 -9.41
N GLN A 75 -0.93 -7.25 -10.66
CA GLN A 75 -1.07 -8.42 -11.50
C GLN A 75 0.31 -9.01 -11.74
N ASN A 76 0.79 -9.70 -10.71
CA ASN A 76 2.14 -10.26 -10.66
C ASN A 76 2.47 -11.03 -11.94
N ASN A 77 1.66 -12.01 -12.32
CA ASN A 77 1.89 -12.85 -13.51
C ASN A 77 1.83 -12.08 -14.84
N ARG A 78 1.43 -10.81 -14.84
CA ARG A 78 1.34 -9.96 -16.03
C ARG A 78 2.38 -8.83 -16.04
N HIS A 79 3.15 -8.66 -14.97
CA HIS A 79 4.06 -7.52 -14.82
C HIS A 79 3.34 -6.17 -14.95
N GLU A 80 2.11 -6.11 -14.43
CA GLU A 80 1.21 -4.97 -14.56
C GLU A 80 0.63 -4.60 -13.19
N ILE A 81 0.22 -3.34 -13.06
CA ILE A 81 -0.63 -2.85 -11.98
C ILE A 81 -1.93 -2.37 -12.61
N TRP A 82 -3.06 -2.80 -12.09
CA TRP A 82 -4.37 -2.45 -12.60
C TRP A 82 -5.01 -1.40 -11.71
N LYS A 83 -5.47 -0.31 -12.32
CA LYS A 83 -6.20 0.76 -11.64
C LYS A 83 -7.71 0.53 -11.77
N PHE A 84 -8.41 0.69 -10.66
CA PHE A 84 -9.85 0.78 -10.57
C PHE A 84 -10.24 2.13 -9.96
N ASP A 85 -11.40 2.65 -10.29
CA ASP A 85 -11.94 3.87 -9.66
C ASP A 85 -12.59 3.56 -8.30
N ALA A 86 -13.08 4.59 -7.62
CA ALA A 86 -13.72 4.48 -6.30
C ALA A 86 -15.02 3.66 -6.31
N ASN A 87 -15.63 3.45 -7.48
CA ASN A 87 -16.80 2.60 -7.66
C ASN A 87 -16.42 1.16 -8.04
N GLY A 88 -15.12 0.84 -8.10
CA GLY A 88 -14.62 -0.48 -8.47
C GLY A 88 -14.63 -0.76 -9.96
N SER A 89 -14.83 0.22 -10.82
CA SER A 89 -14.77 0.06 -12.29
C SER A 89 -13.32 -0.02 -12.75
N PHE A 90 -13.02 -0.95 -13.67
CA PHE A 90 -11.67 -1.05 -14.25
C PHE A 90 -11.36 0.18 -15.10
N VAL A 91 -10.23 0.84 -14.82
CA VAL A 91 -9.80 2.05 -15.52
C VAL A 91 -8.70 1.73 -16.53
N LYS A 92 -7.58 1.17 -16.08
CA LYS A 92 -6.43 0.88 -16.96
C LYS A 92 -5.37 -0.03 -16.37
N LYS A 93 -4.44 -0.44 -17.23
CA LYS A 93 -3.19 -1.14 -16.88
C LYS A 93 -2.02 -0.17 -16.83
N ILE A 94 -1.10 -0.40 -15.90
CA ILE A 94 0.11 0.39 -15.70
C ILE A 94 1.29 -0.57 -15.76
N GLY A 95 2.20 -0.27 -16.69
CA GLY A 95 3.43 -1.02 -16.91
C GLY A 95 3.27 -2.27 -17.78
N ARG A 96 4.38 -2.98 -17.91
CA ARG A 96 4.59 -4.23 -18.65
C ARG A 96 5.93 -4.82 -18.25
N TYR A 97 6.24 -6.04 -18.71
CA TYR A 97 7.59 -6.62 -18.53
C TYR A 97 8.69 -5.71 -19.08
N GLY A 98 9.75 -5.49 -18.30
CA GLY A 98 10.97 -4.80 -18.76
C GLY A 98 11.67 -3.95 -17.69
N GLY A 99 12.81 -3.37 -18.06
CA GLY A 99 13.72 -2.67 -17.13
C GLY A 99 13.50 -1.16 -16.99
N LYS A 100 12.73 -0.54 -17.90
CA LYS A 100 12.56 0.94 -17.96
C LYS A 100 11.76 1.49 -16.77
N ALA A 101 11.70 2.82 -16.66
CA ALA A 101 11.10 3.53 -15.53
C ALA A 101 9.66 3.05 -15.24
N ASN A 102 8.82 2.97 -16.27
CA ASN A 102 7.42 2.51 -16.23
C ASN A 102 7.24 1.00 -16.53
N GLN A 103 8.28 0.19 -16.44
CA GLN A 103 8.23 -1.26 -16.67
C GLN A 103 8.64 -2.04 -15.43
N PHE A 104 8.26 -3.31 -15.37
CA PHE A 104 8.55 -4.18 -14.23
C PHE A 104 9.29 -5.43 -14.71
N PRO A 105 10.55 -5.64 -14.28
CA PRO A 105 11.33 -6.79 -14.73
C PRO A 105 10.88 -8.08 -14.03
N MET A 106 10.09 -7.95 -12.97
CA MET A 106 9.49 -9.04 -12.22
C MET A 106 8.08 -8.62 -11.77
N HIS A 107 7.46 -9.41 -10.91
CA HIS A 107 6.13 -9.17 -10.36
C HIS A 107 6.08 -7.85 -9.55
N PRO A 108 5.32 -6.83 -10.00
CA PRO A 108 5.23 -5.57 -9.26
C PRO A 108 4.35 -5.74 -8.01
N SER A 109 4.90 -5.44 -6.83
CA SER A 109 4.10 -5.36 -5.61
C SER A 109 3.81 -3.90 -5.27
N VAL A 110 2.53 -3.53 -5.14
CA VAL A 110 2.09 -2.21 -4.65
C VAL A 110 2.24 -2.10 -3.13
N GLN A 111 3.17 -1.27 -2.68
CA GLN A 111 3.63 -1.30 -1.29
C GLN A 111 2.84 -0.36 -0.38
N GLY A 112 2.41 0.78 -0.90
CA GLY A 112 1.67 1.74 -0.10
C GLY A 112 1.43 3.07 -0.81
N ILE A 113 0.80 3.98 -0.06
CA ILE A 113 0.57 5.36 -0.45
C ILE A 113 1.61 6.24 0.25
N PHE A 114 2.27 7.09 -0.52
CA PHE A 114 3.30 7.99 -0.05
C PHE A 114 2.86 9.45 -0.25
N ASN A 115 2.91 10.23 0.84
CA ASN A 115 2.51 11.63 0.90
C ASN A 115 1.11 11.94 0.33
N ASP A 116 0.18 10.98 0.41
CA ASP A 116 -1.19 11.09 -0.12
C ASP A 116 -1.27 11.45 -1.62
N LYS A 117 -0.18 11.25 -2.36
CA LYS A 117 -0.03 11.70 -3.75
C LYS A 117 0.46 10.60 -4.68
N TYR A 118 1.25 9.68 -4.15
CA TYR A 118 1.91 8.67 -4.93
C TYR A 118 1.57 7.30 -4.39
N PHE A 119 1.44 6.33 -5.28
CA PHE A 119 1.68 4.96 -4.89
C PHE A 119 3.10 4.57 -5.25
N TYR A 120 3.61 3.54 -4.59
CA TYR A 120 4.93 3.04 -4.90
C TYR A 120 5.01 1.52 -4.87
N THR A 121 6.03 1.01 -5.56
CA THR A 121 6.30 -0.41 -5.72
C THR A 121 7.74 -0.70 -5.36
N ASN A 122 8.01 -1.91 -4.88
CA ASN A 122 9.37 -2.43 -4.76
C ASN A 122 9.56 -3.56 -5.79
N ASP A 123 10.74 -3.63 -6.39
CA ASP A 123 11.17 -4.80 -7.16
C ASP A 123 12.40 -5.47 -6.56
N VAL A 124 12.68 -6.70 -7.04
CA VAL A 124 13.78 -7.55 -6.56
C VAL A 124 15.17 -7.00 -6.87
N HIS A 125 15.29 -5.98 -7.70
CA HIS A 125 16.56 -5.32 -8.00
C HIS A 125 16.81 -4.13 -7.07
N GLY A 126 16.09 -4.05 -5.94
CA GLY A 126 16.24 -2.96 -4.98
C GLY A 126 15.75 -1.63 -5.53
N ARG A 127 14.73 -1.63 -6.40
CA ARG A 127 14.20 -0.36 -6.97
C ARG A 127 12.82 -0.08 -6.40
N MET A 128 12.74 1.03 -5.68
CA MET A 128 11.48 1.58 -5.19
C MET A 128 10.99 2.64 -6.18
N LYS A 129 9.89 2.34 -6.88
CA LYS A 129 9.36 3.20 -7.95
C LYS A 129 8.08 3.87 -7.51
N PHE A 130 7.97 5.17 -7.73
CA PHE A 130 6.84 6.01 -7.35
C PHE A 130 6.08 6.46 -8.58
N PHE A 131 4.76 6.45 -8.47
CA PHE A 131 3.83 6.81 -9.53
C PHE A 131 2.75 7.72 -8.96
N ASP A 132 2.25 8.66 -9.76
CA ASP A 132 1.01 9.35 -9.42
C ASP A 132 -0.19 8.39 -9.57
N PHE A 133 -1.38 8.81 -9.12
CA PHE A 133 -2.59 7.99 -9.25
C PHE A 133 -3.11 7.89 -10.69
N ASN A 134 -2.52 8.62 -11.63
CA ASN A 134 -2.71 8.41 -13.06
C ASN A 134 -1.72 7.38 -13.63
N GLY A 135 -0.87 6.77 -12.81
CA GLY A 135 0.09 5.76 -13.26
C GLY A 135 1.29 6.31 -14.02
N ASN A 136 1.52 7.62 -13.98
CA ASN A 136 2.73 8.23 -14.53
C ASN A 136 3.89 7.99 -13.57
N PHE A 137 5.04 7.58 -14.11
CA PHE A 137 6.25 7.41 -13.31
C PHE A 137 6.78 8.76 -12.84
N ILE A 138 7.05 8.87 -11.53
CA ILE A 138 7.52 10.11 -10.89
C ILE A 138 9.00 10.01 -10.54
N LYS A 139 9.38 8.95 -9.80
CA LYS A 139 10.74 8.82 -9.27
C LYS A 139 11.07 7.37 -8.98
N MET A 140 12.37 7.05 -8.98
CA MET A 140 12.91 5.80 -8.48
C MET A 140 13.95 6.10 -7.40
N LEU A 141 13.85 5.39 -6.28
CA LEU A 141 14.91 5.30 -5.29
C LEU A 141 15.60 3.93 -5.44
N LYS A 142 16.93 3.96 -5.56
CA LYS A 142 17.75 2.75 -5.52
C LYS A 142 18.00 2.36 -4.06
N LEU A 143 17.91 1.07 -3.78
CA LEU A 143 18.24 0.41 -2.53
C LEU A 143 19.36 -0.58 -2.83
N ASP A 144 20.42 -0.54 -2.04
CA ASP A 144 21.53 -1.51 -2.15
C ASP A 144 21.31 -2.73 -1.24
N TYR A 145 20.06 -2.99 -0.87
CA TYR A 145 19.60 -4.04 0.04
C TYR A 145 18.18 -4.47 -0.32
N MET A 146 17.77 -5.65 0.12
CA MET A 146 16.45 -6.21 -0.19
C MET A 146 15.40 -5.68 0.78
N PRO A 147 14.41 -4.87 0.35
CA PRO A 147 13.35 -4.41 1.23
C PRO A 147 12.43 -5.57 1.59
N LEU A 148 12.21 -5.78 2.89
CA LEU A 148 11.23 -6.74 3.41
C LEU A 148 9.90 -6.04 3.70
N HIS A 149 9.96 -4.85 4.31
CA HIS A 149 8.78 -4.05 4.62
C HIS A 149 9.09 -2.56 4.52
N THR A 150 8.12 -1.78 4.08
CA THR A 150 8.28 -0.33 3.95
C THR A 150 7.11 0.40 4.58
N VAL A 151 7.42 1.50 5.25
CA VAL A 151 6.43 2.33 5.96
C VAL A 151 6.65 3.79 5.56
N PRO A 152 5.70 4.39 4.84
CA PRO A 152 5.65 5.83 4.62
C PRO A 152 5.65 6.58 5.95
N LEU A 153 6.54 7.54 6.10
CA LEU A 153 6.61 8.46 7.23
C LEU A 153 6.25 9.87 6.77
N ARG A 154 6.08 10.79 7.73
CA ARG A 154 5.95 12.22 7.43
C ARG A 154 7.24 12.81 6.86
N ASN A 155 7.14 14.04 6.35
CA ASN A 155 8.28 14.85 5.91
C ASN A 155 9.11 14.17 4.81
N ASN A 156 8.43 13.57 3.84
CA ASN A 156 9.03 12.91 2.67
C ASN A 156 10.00 11.78 3.03
N LYS A 157 9.72 11.00 4.08
CA LYS A 157 10.61 9.91 4.52
C LYS A 157 9.91 8.56 4.46
N ILE A 158 10.69 7.51 4.31
CA ILE A 158 10.21 6.13 4.30
C ILE A 158 11.12 5.32 5.19
N ALA A 159 10.53 4.61 6.16
CA ALA A 159 11.25 3.58 6.90
C ALA A 159 11.25 2.29 6.09
N ILE A 160 12.40 1.64 6.03
CA ILE A 160 12.61 0.41 5.27
C ILE A 160 13.23 -0.59 6.21
N LEU A 161 12.50 -1.67 6.48
CA LEU A 161 13.05 -2.90 7.00
C LEU A 161 13.65 -3.65 5.82
N ALA A 162 14.92 -4.01 5.91
CA ALA A 162 15.61 -4.69 4.86
C ALA A 162 16.52 -5.80 5.38
N PHE A 163 16.81 -6.72 4.47
CA PHE A 163 17.77 -7.78 4.64
C PHE A 163 19.05 -7.47 3.87
N VAL A 164 20.20 -7.67 4.52
CA VAL A 164 21.53 -7.48 3.91
C VAL A 164 22.34 -8.76 4.01
N VAL A 165 22.92 -9.14 2.89
CA VAL A 165 23.84 -10.27 2.79
C VAL A 165 25.27 -9.74 2.82
N GLY A 166 25.99 -10.04 3.89
CA GLY A 166 27.44 -9.81 4.02
C GLY A 166 28.15 -11.07 4.50
N LYS A 167 29.20 -10.92 5.33
CA LYS A 167 29.82 -12.06 6.04
C LYS A 167 28.81 -12.80 6.93
N THR A 168 27.87 -12.05 7.50
CA THR A 168 26.70 -12.57 8.20
C THR A 168 25.44 -11.96 7.60
N LEU A 169 24.31 -12.65 7.75
CA LEU A 169 23.00 -12.13 7.41
C LEU A 169 22.55 -11.13 8.46
N LYS A 170 22.04 -9.98 8.03
CA LYS A 170 21.59 -8.92 8.92
C LYS A 170 20.21 -8.39 8.56
N ASP A 171 19.43 -8.11 9.59
CA ASP A 171 18.26 -7.26 9.51
C ASP A 171 18.68 -5.82 9.80
N ILE A 172 18.22 -4.90 8.96
CA ILE A 172 18.45 -3.47 9.14
C ILE A 172 17.16 -2.68 9.03
N ILE A 173 17.11 -1.55 9.75
CA ILE A 173 16.08 -0.53 9.58
C ILE A 173 16.75 0.75 9.14
N ILE A 174 16.34 1.27 8.00
CA ILE A 174 16.83 2.53 7.43
C ILE A 174 15.67 3.51 7.30
N ILE A 175 15.91 4.79 7.58
CA ILE A 175 15.04 5.87 7.11
C ILE A 175 15.67 6.49 5.88
N LYS A 176 14.94 6.48 4.76
CA LYS A 176 15.36 7.09 3.50
C LYS A 176 14.52 8.33 3.20
N ASP A 177 15.17 9.43 2.86
CA ASP A 177 14.50 10.65 2.41
C ASP A 177 14.18 10.55 0.91
N PHE A 178 12.92 10.76 0.56
CA PHE A 178 12.45 10.66 -0.81
C PHE A 178 13.01 11.74 -1.72
N ASN A 179 13.23 12.96 -1.21
CA ASN A 179 13.69 14.07 -2.04
C ASN A 179 15.17 13.94 -2.33
N THR A 180 15.98 13.75 -1.28
CA THR A 180 17.45 13.75 -1.40
C THR A 180 18.03 12.37 -1.66
N GLY A 181 17.29 11.29 -1.36
CA GLY A 181 17.79 9.92 -1.40
C GLY A 181 18.70 9.55 -0.22
N GLN A 182 18.98 10.49 0.68
CA GLN A 182 19.83 10.26 1.86
C GLN A 182 19.23 9.20 2.77
N GLU A 183 20.10 8.44 3.42
CA GLU A 183 19.74 7.35 4.30
C GLU A 183 20.31 7.55 5.69
N LYS A 184 19.54 7.14 6.69
CA LYS A 184 20.00 7.02 8.07
C LYS A 184 19.72 5.60 8.55
N LEU A 185 20.78 4.87 8.88
CA LEU A 185 20.67 3.58 9.57
C LEU A 185 20.16 3.82 11.00
N ILE A 186 19.07 3.14 11.35
CA ILE A 186 18.44 3.20 12.67
C ILE A 186 18.82 1.98 13.49
N LEU A 187 18.84 0.81 12.85
CA LEU A 187 19.13 -0.46 13.50
C LEU A 187 19.85 -1.38 12.53
N SER A 188 20.82 -2.14 13.03
CA SER A 188 21.48 -3.22 12.32
C SER A 188 21.80 -4.34 13.30
N ARG A 189 21.39 -5.56 12.98
CA ARG A 189 21.62 -6.73 13.83
C ARG A 189 21.77 -7.99 13.01
N ASN A 190 22.29 -9.05 13.62
CA ASN A 190 22.29 -10.36 12.97
C ASN A 190 20.86 -10.86 12.78
N TYR A 191 20.61 -11.47 11.63
CA TYR A 191 19.34 -12.13 11.33
C TYR A 191 19.06 -13.22 12.36
N ASN A 192 17.85 -13.22 12.92
CA ASN A 192 17.40 -14.22 13.87
C ASN A 192 16.20 -14.99 13.26
N PRO A 193 16.40 -16.24 12.80
CA PRO A 193 15.34 -17.03 12.19
C PRO A 193 14.25 -17.45 13.18
N ASP A 194 14.53 -17.43 14.50
CA ASP A 194 13.59 -17.91 15.52
C ASP A 194 12.64 -16.82 16.02
N PHE A 195 12.75 -15.59 15.50
CA PHE A 195 11.90 -14.49 15.94
C PHE A 195 10.45 -14.64 15.45
N LYS A 196 9.56 -14.91 16.39
CA LYS A 196 8.11 -14.91 16.16
C LYS A 196 7.58 -13.51 16.49
N GLY A 197 6.88 -12.88 15.55
CA GLY A 197 6.46 -11.48 15.58
C GLY A 197 5.87 -11.00 16.92
N ILE A 198 5.87 -9.68 17.15
CA ILE A 198 5.39 -9.09 18.40
C ILE A 198 3.96 -8.60 18.22
N ARG A 199 3.15 -8.77 19.25
CA ARG A 199 1.86 -8.09 19.41
C ARG A 199 2.03 -7.09 20.53
N VAL A 200 1.98 -5.79 20.22
CA VAL A 200 2.05 -4.74 21.25
C VAL A 200 0.64 -4.22 21.48
N GLU A 201 0.14 -4.39 22.70
CA GLU A 201 -1.05 -3.70 23.16
C GLU A 201 -0.62 -2.40 23.84
N ILE A 202 -1.12 -1.25 23.37
CA ILE A 202 -0.88 0.02 24.05
C ILE A 202 -2.02 0.20 25.05
N PRO A 203 -1.76 0.22 26.38
CA PRO A 203 -2.81 0.37 27.38
C PRO A 203 -3.68 1.60 27.10
N GLY A 204 -5.00 1.40 27.00
CA GLY A 204 -5.97 2.46 26.73
C GLY A 204 -5.95 3.06 25.31
N ARG A 205 -5.14 2.52 24.38
CA ARG A 205 -5.04 3.00 22.98
C ARG A 205 -5.16 1.88 21.94
N GLY A 206 -5.64 0.72 22.38
CA GLY A 206 -5.89 -0.46 21.54
C GLY A 206 -4.63 -1.25 21.16
N MET A 207 -4.84 -2.26 20.34
CA MET A 207 -3.79 -3.16 19.88
C MET A 207 -3.09 -2.60 18.64
N ILE A 208 -1.76 -2.58 18.66
CA ILE A 208 -0.94 -2.58 17.45
C ILE A 208 -0.56 -4.03 17.18
N GLY A 209 -1.36 -4.68 16.32
CA GLY A 209 -1.02 -5.99 15.79
C GLY A 209 0.01 -5.83 14.67
N PHE A 210 1.19 -6.42 14.83
CA PHE A 210 2.11 -6.61 13.71
C PHE A 210 1.82 -7.97 13.05
N SER A 211 0.65 -8.14 12.43
CA SER A 211 0.32 -9.38 11.73
C SER A 211 1.01 -9.45 10.38
N SER A 212 1.67 -10.57 10.06
CA SER A 212 1.93 -10.93 8.66
C SER A 212 0.86 -11.90 8.16
N SER A 213 0.49 -11.78 6.88
CA SER A 213 -0.25 -12.79 6.12
C SER A 213 0.66 -13.92 5.60
N TYR A 214 1.94 -13.89 5.96
CA TYR A 214 2.94 -14.89 5.62
C TYR A 214 3.65 -15.33 6.90
N ASP A 215 3.47 -16.59 7.28
CA ASP A 215 4.18 -17.24 8.41
C ASP A 215 5.71 -17.28 8.25
N ARG A 216 6.25 -16.80 7.13
CA ARG A 216 7.69 -16.89 6.81
C ARG A 216 8.49 -15.59 6.94
N GLU A 217 7.88 -14.45 7.23
CA GLU A 217 8.66 -13.22 7.44
C GLU A 217 8.98 -13.03 8.92
N MET A 218 9.93 -13.81 9.42
CA MET A 218 10.44 -13.75 10.80
C MET A 218 11.53 -12.66 10.88
N GLY A 219 11.15 -11.45 11.28
CA GLY A 219 12.03 -10.28 11.36
C GLY A 219 11.37 -9.11 12.13
N PRO A 220 12.13 -8.10 12.58
CA PRO A 220 11.61 -7.02 13.41
C PRO A 220 10.51 -6.27 12.65
N ARG A 221 9.52 -5.74 13.36
CA ARG A 221 8.35 -5.13 12.72
C ARG A 221 8.40 -3.62 12.85
N ILE A 222 8.03 -2.93 11.77
CA ILE A 222 7.97 -1.48 11.73
C ILE A 222 6.59 -1.02 11.30
N THR A 223 6.10 0.06 11.91
CA THR A 223 4.90 0.79 11.49
C THR A 223 5.05 2.26 11.83
N ALA A 224 4.09 3.10 11.46
CA ALA A 224 4.04 4.50 11.85
C ALA A 224 2.85 4.76 12.77
N SER A 225 3.06 5.57 13.80
CA SER A 225 1.96 6.18 14.54
C SER A 225 1.13 7.10 13.64
N ILE A 226 -0.09 7.46 14.05
CA ILE A 226 -0.91 8.48 13.37
C ILE A 226 -0.19 9.84 13.21
N ASN A 227 0.79 10.11 14.08
CA ASN A 227 1.62 11.30 14.03
C ASN A 227 2.86 11.14 13.15
N GLY A 228 3.02 10.02 12.44
CA GLY A 228 4.12 9.76 11.52
C GLY A 228 5.43 9.34 12.18
N ASN A 229 5.45 9.14 13.50
CA ASN A 229 6.61 8.61 14.20
C ASN A 229 6.77 7.12 13.89
N LEU A 230 8.00 6.71 13.56
CA LEU A 230 8.36 5.30 13.37
C LEU A 230 8.24 4.55 14.69
N ILE A 231 7.49 3.46 14.68
CA ILE A 231 7.38 2.49 15.76
C ILE A 231 8.13 1.24 15.30
N VAL A 232 9.05 0.76 16.13
CA VAL A 232 9.84 -0.46 15.90
C VAL A 232 9.57 -1.41 17.05
N ALA A 233 9.18 -2.65 16.74
CA ALA A 233 9.07 -3.70 17.74
C ALA A 233 10.42 -4.44 17.87
N SER A 234 11.00 -4.41 19.06
CA SER A 234 12.28 -5.06 19.39
C SER A 234 12.08 -6.55 19.47
N SER A 235 12.68 -7.24 18.51
CA SER A 235 12.53 -8.68 18.39
C SER A 235 13.18 -9.51 19.52
N GLU A 236 14.06 -8.89 20.31
CA GLU A 236 14.74 -9.55 21.43
C GLU A 236 13.94 -9.40 22.73
N THR A 237 13.28 -8.27 22.91
CA THR A 237 12.59 -7.93 24.17
C THR A 237 11.07 -8.03 24.08
N GLY A 238 10.53 -8.11 22.87
CA GLY A 238 9.09 -8.08 22.65
C GLY A 238 8.45 -6.70 22.88
N LYS A 239 9.26 -5.64 23.00
CA LYS A 239 8.83 -4.27 23.36
C LYS A 239 8.88 -3.33 22.17
#